data_AF-A0A368QQP4-F1
#
_entry.id   AF-A0A368QQP4-F1
#
_cell.length_a   1.000
_cell.length_b   1.000
_cell.length_c   1.000
_cell.angle_alpha   90.00
_cell.angle_beta   90.00
_cell.angle_gamma   90.00
#
_symmetry.space_group_name_H-M   'P 1'
#
loop_
_entity.id
_entity.type
_entity.pdbx_description
1 polymer ?
#
loop_
_entity_poly.entity_id
_entity_poly.type
_entity_poly.pdbx_seq_one_letter_code
_entity_poly.pdbx_strand_id
1 'polypeptide(L)'
;MVTKLWIRRGMKGDDEAMRARFEDWMKQYGRTYQDEQGKARRFRIFKAVARFVDVANAVADELGSDVCMGLNEFADWNDQGLAGMCGTKHMSEDQYLSMVGVNQASDKKATKQ
;
A
#
# COMPACT_ATOMS: atom_id res chain seq x y z
N MET A 1 16.29 -21.72 14.77
CA MET A 1 15.64 -20.49 15.27
C MET A 1 16.18 -19.19 14.63
N VAL A 2 17.27 -19.24 13.86
CA VAL A 2 17.86 -18.03 13.23
C VAL A 2 17.02 -17.42 12.10
N THR A 3 16.36 -18.20 11.23
CA THR A 3 15.61 -17.66 10.07
C THR A 3 14.41 -16.77 10.43
N LYS A 4 13.81 -16.96 11.62
CA LYS A 4 12.65 -16.19 12.08
C LYS A 4 12.98 -14.75 12.50
N LEU A 5 14.26 -14.46 12.81
CA LEU A 5 14.71 -13.13 13.26
C LEU A 5 15.06 -12.20 12.08
N TRP A 6 15.72 -12.73 11.03
CA TRP A 6 16.09 -11.95 9.83
C TRP A 6 14.85 -11.48 9.05
N ILE A 7 13.83 -12.33 8.94
CA ILE A 7 12.54 -11.99 8.32
C ILE A 7 11.84 -10.85 9.09
N ARG A 8 11.84 -10.90 10.43
CA ARG A 8 11.21 -9.87 11.27
C ARG A 8 11.91 -8.51 11.17
N ARG A 9 13.25 -8.50 11.16
CA ARG A 9 14.06 -7.27 11.09
C ARG A 9 14.00 -6.63 9.70
N GLY A 10 13.97 -7.42 8.64
CA GLY A 10 13.75 -6.94 7.27
C GLY A 10 12.36 -6.33 7.05
N MET A 11 11.30 -6.93 7.60
CA MET A 11 9.93 -6.39 7.48
C MET A 11 9.73 -5.05 8.21
N LYS A 12 10.43 -4.82 9.33
CA LYS A 12 10.30 -3.56 10.09
C LYS A 12 10.98 -2.39 9.35
N GLY A 13 12.15 -2.62 8.74
CA GLY A 13 12.85 -1.60 7.95
C GLY A 13 12.09 -1.24 6.67
N ASP A 14 11.44 -2.22 6.03
CA ASP A 14 10.56 -1.98 4.90
C ASP A 14 9.33 -1.11 5.26
N ASP A 15 8.70 -1.35 6.41
CA ASP A 15 7.53 -0.57 6.81
C ASP A 15 7.88 0.90 7.07
N GLU A 16 9.03 1.16 7.70
CA GLU A 16 9.52 2.52 7.96
C GLU A 16 9.87 3.27 6.66
N ALA A 17 10.55 2.60 5.72
CA ALA A 17 10.82 3.16 4.40
C ALA A 17 9.53 3.48 3.62
N MET A 18 8.54 2.57 3.69
CA MET A 18 7.25 2.80 3.03
C MET A 18 6.46 3.94 3.67
N ARG A 19 6.55 4.14 4.99
CA ARG A 19 5.95 5.31 5.64
C ARG A 19 6.61 6.61 5.20
N ALA A 20 7.93 6.66 5.09
CA ALA A 20 8.62 7.84 4.57
C ALA A 20 8.14 8.17 3.14
N ARG A 21 8.08 7.15 2.27
CA ARG A 21 7.55 7.30 0.90
C ARG A 21 6.09 7.76 0.87
N PHE A 22 5.27 7.28 1.80
CA PHE A 22 3.88 7.72 1.94
C PHE A 22 3.76 9.18 2.38
N GLU A 23 4.57 9.62 3.34
CA GLU A 23 4.61 11.03 3.77
C GLU A 23 5.02 11.96 2.62
N ASP A 24 6.01 11.56 1.81
CA ASP A 24 6.43 12.37 0.67
C ASP A 24 5.39 12.39 -0.45
N TRP A 25 4.75 11.25 -0.73
CA TRP A 25 3.61 11.19 -1.65
C TRP A 25 2.43 12.04 -1.17
N MET A 26 2.12 12.03 0.13
CA MET A 26 1.06 12.89 0.68
C MET A 26 1.37 14.37 0.49
N LYS A 27 2.63 14.80 0.73
CA LYS A 27 3.05 16.19 0.48
C LYS A 27 2.93 16.55 -0.99
N GLN A 28 3.37 15.66 -1.88
CA GLN A 28 3.33 15.87 -3.33
C GLN A 28 1.89 16.10 -3.84
N TYR A 29 0.91 15.36 -3.29
CA TYR A 29 -0.49 15.42 -3.72
C TYR A 29 -1.42 16.17 -2.76
N GLY A 30 -0.87 16.90 -1.78
CA GLY A 30 -1.65 17.68 -0.81
C GLY A 30 -2.65 16.85 0.02
N ARG A 31 -2.30 15.60 0.35
CA ARG A 31 -3.20 14.68 1.07
C ARG A 31 -3.17 14.96 2.57
N THR A 32 -4.37 15.00 3.16
CA THR A 32 -4.58 15.09 4.60
C THR A 32 -5.72 14.15 4.99
N TYR A 33 -5.64 13.53 6.17
CA TYR A 33 -6.67 12.63 6.67
C TYR A 33 -7.28 13.13 7.96
N GLN A 34 -8.56 12.80 8.16
CA GLN A 34 -9.34 13.25 9.30
C GLN A 34 -8.81 12.72 10.65
N ASP A 35 -8.29 11.49 10.67
CA ASP A 35 -7.77 10.87 11.87
C ASP A 35 -6.66 9.85 11.54
N GLU A 36 -5.89 9.47 12.57
CA GLU A 36 -4.78 8.51 12.45
C GLU A 36 -5.24 7.12 12.00
N GLN A 37 -6.48 6.72 12.30
CA GLN A 37 -6.99 5.43 11.83
C GLN A 37 -7.25 5.47 10.32
N GLY A 38 -7.79 6.57 9.82
CA GLY A 38 -7.96 6.87 8.40
C GLY A 38 -6.63 6.91 7.68
N LYS A 39 -5.64 7.60 8.25
CA LYS A 39 -4.27 7.61 7.74
C LYS A 39 -3.66 6.21 7.68
N ALA A 40 -3.81 5.41 8.74
CA ALA A 40 -3.30 4.04 8.77
C ALA A 40 -4.00 3.13 7.73
N ARG A 41 -5.30 3.29 7.51
CA ARG A 41 -6.04 2.58 6.45
C ARG A 41 -5.49 2.94 5.06
N ARG A 42 -5.32 4.23 4.79
CA ARG A 42 -4.80 4.74 3.50
C ARG A 42 -3.36 4.32 3.25
N PHE A 43 -2.54 4.32 4.30
CA PHE A 43 -1.17 3.81 4.23
C PHE A 43 -1.10 2.35 3.77
N ARG A 44 -2.01 1.48 4.24
CA ARG A 44 -2.01 0.07 3.82
C ARG A 44 -2.26 -0.10 2.33
N ILE A 45 -3.22 0.65 1.80
CA ILE A 45 -3.55 0.65 0.36
C ILE A 45 -2.34 1.17 -0.42
N PHE A 46 -1.82 2.34 -0.03
CA PHE A 46 -0.65 2.93 -0.64
C PHE A 46 0.55 1.98 -0.66
N LYS A 47 0.83 1.31 0.46
CA LYS A 47 1.94 0.34 0.57
C LYS A 47 1.79 -0.81 -0.43
N ALA A 48 0.56 -1.32 -0.61
CA ALA A 48 0.30 -2.38 -1.59
C ALA A 48 0.51 -1.88 -3.03
N VAL A 49 0.00 -0.69 -3.36
CA VAL A 49 0.16 -0.09 -4.70
C VAL A 49 1.64 0.23 -4.99
N ALA A 50 2.36 0.81 -4.04
CA ALA A 50 3.79 1.11 -4.19
C ALA A 50 4.62 -0.13 -4.47
N ARG A 51 4.35 -1.23 -3.75
CA ARG A 51 5.01 -2.53 -4.00
C ARG A 51 4.68 -3.09 -5.38
N PHE A 52 3.42 -2.99 -5.80
CA PHE A 52 3.02 -3.43 -7.13
C PHE A 52 3.75 -2.64 -8.22
N VAL A 53 3.81 -1.32 -8.09
CA VAL A 53 4.54 -0.44 -9.01
C VAL A 53 6.03 -0.79 -9.05
N ASP A 54 6.67 -0.98 -7.90
CA ASP A 54 8.10 -1.32 -7.84
C ASP A 54 8.38 -2.67 -8.54
N VAL A 55 7.55 -3.69 -8.30
CA VAL A 55 7.68 -5.01 -8.96
C VAL A 55 7.45 -4.90 -10.46
N ALA A 56 6.41 -4.18 -10.88
CA ALA A 56 6.08 -4.09 -12.29
C ALA A 56 7.13 -3.30 -13.09
N ASN A 57 7.70 -2.25 -12.50
CA ASN A 57 8.81 -1.52 -13.12
C ASN A 57 10.08 -2.37 -13.20
N ALA A 58 10.38 -3.19 -12.18
CA ALA A 58 11.49 -4.14 -12.23
C ALA A 58 11.29 -5.19 -13.34
N VAL A 59 10.08 -5.74 -13.47
CA VAL A 59 9.75 -6.69 -14.55
C VAL A 59 9.82 -6.01 -15.93
N ALA A 60 9.37 -4.77 -16.06
CA ALA A 60 9.48 -4.03 -17.31
C ALA A 60 10.95 -3.83 -17.72
N ASP A 61 11.82 -3.45 -16.78
CA ASP A 61 13.27 -3.32 -17.00
C ASP A 61 13.91 -4.65 -17.42
N GLU A 62 13.59 -5.75 -16.72
CA GLU A 62 14.06 -7.11 -17.06
C GLU A 62 13.64 -7.55 -18.47
N LEU A 63 12.46 -7.12 -18.93
CA LEU A 63 11.94 -7.42 -20.26
C LEU A 63 12.40 -6.41 -21.33
N GLY A 64 13.20 -5.42 -20.99
CA GLY A 64 13.62 -4.34 -21.90
C GLY A 64 12.44 -3.49 -22.39
N SER A 65 11.42 -3.32 -21.57
CA SER A 65 10.21 -2.57 -21.87
C SER A 65 10.30 -1.13 -21.34
N ASP A 66 9.86 -0.16 -22.15
CA ASP A 66 9.78 1.25 -21.77
C ASP A 66 8.56 1.58 -20.87
N VAL A 67 7.82 0.57 -20.40
CA VAL A 67 6.67 0.78 -19.52
C VAL A 67 7.15 1.27 -18.15
N CYS A 68 6.67 2.45 -17.75
CA CYS A 68 6.91 3.01 -16.42
C CYS A 68 5.58 3.29 -15.73
N MET A 69 5.35 2.64 -14.60
CA MET A 69 4.25 2.97 -13.69
C MET A 69 4.74 3.91 -12.59
N GLY A 70 3.95 4.94 -12.30
CA GLY A 70 4.21 5.90 -11.25
C GLY A 70 3.14 5.88 -10.17
N LEU A 71 3.52 6.28 -8.96
CA LEU A 71 2.55 6.59 -7.91
C LEU A 71 1.85 7.90 -8.28
N ASN A 72 0.56 7.80 -8.59
CA ASN A 72 -0.28 8.95 -8.93
C ASN A 72 -1.13 9.38 -7.72
N GLU A 73 -1.98 10.37 -7.91
CA GLU A 73 -2.85 10.88 -6.85
C GLU A 73 -3.86 9.84 -6.33
N PHE A 74 -4.07 8.73 -7.04
CA PHE A 74 -5.01 7.67 -6.70
C PHE A 74 -4.36 6.49 -5.97
N ALA A 75 -3.08 6.60 -5.60
CA ALA A 75 -2.33 5.50 -5.00
C ALA A 75 -2.86 5.03 -3.62
N ASP A 76 -3.72 5.80 -2.96
CA ASP A 76 -4.36 5.45 -1.67
C ASP A 76 -5.89 5.24 -1.77
N TRP A 77 -6.41 5.12 -2.98
CA TRP A 77 -7.86 5.07 -3.22
C TRP A 77 -8.54 3.91 -2.51
N ASN A 78 -9.68 4.21 -1.90
CA ASN A 78 -10.54 3.20 -1.30
C ASN A 78 -11.65 2.83 -2.28
N ASP A 79 -12.36 1.76 -1.95
CA ASP A 79 -13.49 1.27 -2.74
C ASP A 79 -14.52 2.36 -3.10
N GLN A 80 -14.84 3.27 -2.17
CA GLN A 80 -15.77 4.37 -2.46
C GLN A 80 -15.27 5.30 -3.57
N GLY A 81 -13.97 5.62 -3.60
CA GLY A 81 -13.37 6.41 -4.67
C GLY A 81 -13.40 5.67 -6.01
N LEU A 82 -13.12 4.37 -5.99
CA LEU A 82 -13.18 3.52 -7.18
C LEU A 82 -14.61 3.42 -7.71
N ALA A 83 -15.57 3.00 -6.87
CA ALA A 83 -16.99 2.91 -7.19
C ALA A 83 -17.58 4.20 -7.75
N GLY A 84 -17.20 5.35 -7.18
CA GLY A 84 -17.62 6.66 -7.65
C GLY A 84 -17.08 7.01 -9.04
N MET A 85 -15.83 6.64 -9.37
CA MET A 85 -15.23 7.01 -10.66
C MET A 85 -15.54 6.01 -11.78
N CYS A 86 -15.56 4.70 -11.52
CA CYS A 86 -15.80 3.67 -12.55
C CYS A 86 -17.21 3.05 -12.53
N GLY A 87 -18.11 3.52 -11.66
CA GLY A 87 -19.49 3.03 -11.60
C GLY A 87 -19.63 1.58 -11.12
N THR A 88 -18.63 1.08 -10.39
CA THR A 88 -18.64 -0.28 -9.83
C THR A 88 -19.52 -0.35 -8.58
N LYS A 89 -20.05 -1.53 -8.26
CA LYS A 89 -20.77 -1.74 -6.99
C LYS A 89 -19.80 -1.52 -5.82
N HIS A 90 -20.27 -0.82 -4.78
CA HIS A 90 -19.53 -0.66 -3.53
C HIS A 90 -19.22 -2.04 -2.93
N MET A 91 -17.93 -2.32 -2.68
CA MET A 91 -17.47 -3.46 -1.89
C MET A 91 -17.21 -3.05 -0.44
N SER A 92 -17.33 -4.00 0.47
CA SER A 92 -16.86 -3.77 1.84
C SER A 92 -15.36 -3.53 1.85
N GLU A 93 -14.88 -2.80 2.85
CA GLU A 93 -13.45 -2.49 2.97
C GLU A 93 -12.59 -3.77 3.05
N ASP A 94 -13.08 -4.80 3.74
CA ASP A 94 -12.40 -6.09 3.82
C ASP A 94 -12.31 -6.79 2.46
N GLN A 95 -13.36 -6.70 1.64
CA GLN A 95 -13.37 -7.24 0.28
C GLN A 95 -12.39 -6.47 -0.62
N TYR A 96 -12.35 -5.15 -0.50
CA TYR A 96 -11.42 -4.31 -1.25
C TYR A 96 -9.97 -4.61 -0.88
N LEU A 97 -9.67 -4.64 0.42
CA LEU A 97 -8.34 -4.97 0.93
C LEU A 97 -7.91 -6.38 0.49
N SER A 98 -8.81 -7.35 0.53
CA SER A 98 -8.55 -8.69 -0.02
C SER A 98 -8.24 -8.66 -1.51
N MET A 99 -8.98 -7.87 -2.31
CA MET A 99 -8.77 -7.76 -3.76
C MET A 99 -7.39 -7.15 -4.09
N VAL A 100 -6.96 -6.15 -3.32
CA VAL A 100 -5.62 -5.54 -3.47
C VAL A 100 -4.51 -6.32 -2.75
N GLY A 101 -4.80 -7.52 -2.24
CA GLY A 101 -3.83 -8.40 -1.61
C GLY A 101 -3.39 -7.99 -0.19
N VAL A 102 -4.13 -7.09 0.47
CA VAL A 102 -3.89 -6.64 1.86
C VAL A 102 -4.74 -7.48 2.83
N ASN A 103 -4.10 -8.36 3.60
CA ASN A 103 -4.79 -9.20 4.58
C ASN A 103 -4.61 -8.68 6.01
N GLN A 104 -5.70 -8.39 6.73
CA GLN A 104 -5.68 -7.90 8.12
C GLN A 104 -5.02 -8.84 9.14
N ALA A 105 -4.78 -10.11 8.78
CA ALA A 105 -4.23 -11.12 9.66
C ALA A 105 -2.75 -10.90 10.03
N SER A 106 -1.98 -10.15 9.23
CA SER A 106 -0.57 -9.84 9.50
C SER A 106 -0.38 -8.79 10.59
N ASP A 107 -1.32 -7.84 10.71
CA ASP A 107 -1.17 -6.68 11.61
C ASP A 107 -1.60 -7.01 13.06
N LYS A 108 -2.54 -7.94 13.25
CA LYS A 108 -2.98 -8.38 14.58
C LYS A 108 -1.90 -9.11 15.39
N LYS A 109 -0.78 -9.52 14.76
CA LYS A 109 0.40 -10.07 15.45
C LYS A 109 1.40 -8.99 15.90
N ALA A 110 1.26 -7.74 15.47
CA ALA A 110 2.17 -6.66 15.82
C ALA A 110 1.76 -5.91 17.12
N THR A 111 0.50 -5.98 17.54
CA THR A 111 -0.03 -5.26 18.72
C THR A 111 -0.15 -6.11 19.99
N LYS A 112 0.42 -7.31 20.01
CA LYS A 112 0.66 -8.08 21.23
C LYS A 112 2.15 -8.24 21.45
N GLN A 113 2.77 -7.20 22.02
CA GLN A 113 3.97 -7.34 22.84
C GLN A 113 4.00 -6.24 23.89
#